data_AF-A0A0U5FW57-F1
#
_entry.id   AF-A0A0U5FW57-F1
#
_cell.length_a   1.000
_cell.length_b   1.000
_cell.length_c   1.000
_cell.angle_alpha   90.00
_cell.angle_beta   90.00
_cell.angle_gamma   90.00
#
_symmetry.space_group_name_H-M   'P 1'
#
loop_
_entity.id
_entity.type
_entity.pdbx_description
1 polymer ?
#
loop_
_entity_poly.entity_id
_entity_poly.type
_entity_poly.pdbx_seq_one_letter_code
_entity_poly.pdbx_strand_id
1 'polypeptide(L)'
;MQLLLLHVVIACGILLLGTAAQECASRENYTVRTQDEVNNLTRNCTEIVGELGLVDWTGSLTLPNITRVGTITLYSGDVSSVDLPELEHLGGNLILTDLPSLSRVSLPKLEYIEGLYLNLVGNTPELQIPKLTNASSVHLRGNFSTQSFDSLQNIEKLFDICNGFSCGFYSHMDASTSMSLSFPVLERVGSFKVGGNVTTLSTPEVTAITCDNEECDWAALHLRLYSSSPIAVNFPKLSAMEGNSYIRGDIDSISLPALRDYTHEFIAVPYEPLNITLPVETGDKFLFSGNVSDINLPNLKSFSRIHVNSDLKIDCDELWDDIKRTSGPLNESNATEYFQCSDGVSVAYSGALRIGSVVAVAVLGMLVGGLV
;
A
#
# COMPACT_ATOMS: atom_id res chain seq x y z
N MET A 1 -37.27 70.46 6.43
CA MET A 1 -36.75 70.54 7.81
C MET A 1 -35.98 69.24 8.07
N GLN A 2 -34.65 69.36 8.21
CA GLN A 2 -33.66 68.38 8.72
C GLN A 2 -33.55 67.02 7.98
N LEU A 3 -32.54 66.78 7.13
CA LEU A 3 -31.11 66.46 7.41
C LEU A 3 -30.90 65.29 8.38
N LEU A 4 -30.44 64.15 7.85
CA LEU A 4 -29.46 63.30 8.52
C LEU A 4 -28.60 62.58 7.46
N LEU A 5 -27.37 63.07 7.31
CA LEU A 5 -26.29 62.39 6.59
C LEU A 5 -25.79 61.21 7.44
N LEU A 6 -25.90 60.00 6.91
CA LEU A 6 -25.14 58.86 7.44
C LEU A 6 -23.83 58.76 6.64
N HIS A 7 -22.72 59.08 7.29
CA HIS A 7 -21.38 58.91 6.73
C HIS A 7 -21.02 57.42 6.78
N VAL A 8 -21.05 56.74 5.64
CA VAL A 8 -20.48 55.39 5.50
C VAL A 8 -18.97 55.56 5.35
N VAL A 9 -18.24 55.28 6.43
CA VAL A 9 -16.78 55.13 6.40
C VAL A 9 -16.49 53.78 5.75
N ILE A 10 -16.01 53.81 4.50
CA ILE A 10 -15.51 52.63 3.81
C ILE A 10 -14.18 52.26 4.48
N ALA A 11 -14.23 51.29 5.39
CA ALA A 11 -13.03 50.63 5.88
C ALA A 11 -12.49 49.75 4.75
N CYS A 12 -11.44 50.26 4.08
CA CYS A 12 -10.67 49.52 3.10
C CYS A 12 -9.89 48.43 3.84
N GLY A 13 -10.52 47.25 4.00
CA GLY A 13 -9.85 46.05 4.46
C GLY A 13 -8.82 45.65 3.41
N ILE A 14 -7.54 45.72 3.77
CA ILE A 14 -6.46 45.14 3.00
C ILE A 14 -6.69 43.62 2.99
N LEU A 15 -7.35 43.15 1.94
CA LEU A 15 -7.37 41.74 1.58
C LEU A 15 -5.93 41.33 1.37
N LEU A 16 -5.45 40.40 2.19
CA LEU A 16 -4.31 39.56 1.86
C LEU A 16 -4.63 38.93 0.51
N LEU A 17 -3.98 39.42 -0.55
CA LEU A 17 -4.01 38.82 -1.87
C LEU A 17 -3.30 37.48 -1.74
N GLY A 18 -4.03 36.44 -1.32
CA GLY A 18 -3.75 35.12 -1.85
C GLY A 18 -3.78 35.29 -3.36
N THR A 19 -2.68 34.96 -4.03
CA THR A 19 -2.64 34.88 -5.49
C THR A 19 -3.75 33.91 -5.90
N ALA A 20 -4.89 34.43 -6.32
CA ALA A 20 -5.96 33.61 -6.86
C ALA A 20 -5.36 32.88 -8.07
N ALA A 21 -5.39 31.55 -8.04
CA ALA A 21 -4.91 30.76 -9.16
C ALA A 21 -5.72 31.15 -10.41
N GLN A 22 -5.01 31.42 -11.50
CA GLN A 22 -5.64 31.83 -12.75
C GLN A 22 -5.88 30.56 -13.58
N GLU A 23 -7.13 30.28 -13.92
CA GLU A 23 -7.48 29.09 -14.70
C GLU A 23 -7.04 29.22 -16.17
N CYS A 24 -6.48 28.14 -16.74
CA CYS A 24 -5.95 28.10 -18.11
C CYS A 24 -7.03 28.10 -19.20
N ALA A 25 -8.20 27.54 -18.90
CA ALA A 25 -9.45 27.70 -19.64
C ALA A 25 -10.54 26.90 -18.92
N SER A 26 -11.82 27.11 -19.27
CA SER A 26 -12.96 26.46 -18.64
C SER A 26 -13.31 25.09 -19.25
N ARG A 27 -12.33 24.32 -19.74
CA ARG A 27 -12.58 22.99 -20.33
C ARG A 27 -12.25 21.90 -19.32
N GLU A 28 -13.07 20.85 -19.33
CA GLU A 28 -12.87 19.69 -18.47
C GLU A 28 -11.72 18.80 -18.95
N ASN A 29 -11.42 18.75 -20.26
CA ASN A 29 -10.36 17.87 -20.80
C ASN A 29 -9.55 18.58 -21.91
N TYR A 30 -8.24 18.44 -21.85
CA TYR A 30 -7.27 18.91 -22.84
C TYR A 30 -6.48 17.72 -23.38
N THR A 31 -6.38 17.64 -24.71
CA THR A 31 -5.48 16.67 -25.35
C THR A 31 -4.38 17.42 -26.06
N VAL A 32 -3.13 17.17 -25.66
CA VAL A 32 -1.93 17.82 -26.20
C VAL A 32 -0.96 16.78 -26.75
N ARG A 33 -0.20 17.18 -27.78
CA ARG A 33 0.80 16.32 -28.43
C ARG A 33 2.22 16.87 -28.36
N THR A 34 2.36 18.15 -28.04
CA THR A 34 3.65 18.85 -28.03
C THR A 34 3.79 19.81 -26.87
N GLN A 35 5.03 20.12 -26.48
CA GLN A 35 5.32 21.12 -25.46
C GLN A 35 4.84 22.52 -25.88
N ASP A 36 4.80 22.84 -27.16
CA ASP A 36 4.27 24.12 -27.63
C ASP A 36 2.75 24.25 -27.40
N GLU A 37 1.99 23.16 -27.55
CA GLU A 37 0.55 23.15 -27.21
C GLU A 37 0.34 23.35 -25.70
N VAL A 38 1.15 22.68 -24.87
CA VAL A 38 1.14 22.89 -23.41
C VAL A 38 1.50 24.32 -23.05
N ASN A 39 2.58 24.86 -23.64
CA ASN A 39 3.00 26.24 -23.41
C ASN A 39 1.89 27.22 -23.80
N ASN A 40 1.20 26.97 -24.91
CA ASN A 40 0.08 27.80 -25.38
C ASN A 40 -1.13 27.76 -24.45
N LEU A 41 -1.46 26.57 -23.94
CA LEU A 41 -2.51 26.39 -22.95
C LEU A 41 -2.17 27.11 -21.64
N THR A 42 -0.90 27.07 -21.23
CA THR A 42 -0.44 27.49 -19.91
C THR A 42 0.10 28.92 -19.82
N ARG A 43 0.07 29.70 -20.92
CA ARG A 43 0.79 30.99 -21.03
C ARG A 43 0.48 31.99 -19.92
N ASN A 44 -0.80 32.10 -19.53
CA ASN A 44 -1.30 33.17 -18.67
C ASN A 44 -2.14 32.59 -17.53
N CYS A 45 -1.74 31.46 -16.98
CA CYS A 45 -2.52 30.76 -15.97
C CYS A 45 -1.62 29.90 -15.10
N THR A 46 -2.17 29.48 -13.97
CA THR A 46 -1.48 28.69 -12.96
C THR A 46 -2.27 27.44 -12.55
N GLU A 47 -3.46 27.23 -13.14
CA GLU A 47 -4.36 26.12 -12.81
C GLU A 47 -5.01 25.51 -14.05
N ILE A 48 -4.90 24.19 -14.19
CA ILE A 48 -5.65 23.37 -15.14
C ILE A 48 -6.71 22.62 -14.34
N VAL A 49 -7.96 23.06 -14.36
CA VAL A 49 -9.04 22.43 -13.56
C VAL A 49 -9.30 20.98 -14.01
N GLY A 50 -9.17 20.73 -15.31
CA GLY A 50 -9.51 19.47 -15.96
C GLY A 50 -8.36 18.47 -16.10
N GLU A 51 -8.58 17.48 -16.96
CA GLU A 51 -7.56 16.53 -17.39
C GLU A 51 -6.64 17.15 -18.44
N LEU A 52 -5.32 16.99 -18.25
CA LEU A 52 -4.29 17.17 -19.27
C LEU A 52 -3.87 15.79 -19.78
N GLY A 53 -4.49 15.33 -20.85
CA GLY A 53 -4.16 14.10 -21.55
C GLY A 53 -3.07 14.32 -22.59
N LEU A 54 -1.99 13.56 -22.51
CA LEU A 54 -0.90 13.58 -23.48
C LEU A 54 -1.04 12.38 -24.42
N VAL A 55 -0.97 12.64 -25.73
CA VAL A 55 -1.13 11.61 -26.78
C VAL A 55 0.01 11.75 -27.78
N ASP A 56 0.61 10.63 -28.20
CA ASP A 56 1.75 10.60 -29.12
C ASP A 56 2.92 11.50 -28.68
N TRP A 57 3.11 11.64 -27.37
CA TRP A 57 4.11 12.55 -26.81
C TRP A 57 5.53 11.99 -26.95
N THR A 58 6.48 12.89 -27.22
CA THR A 58 7.91 12.57 -27.28
C THR A 58 8.72 13.63 -26.54
N GLY A 59 9.77 13.20 -25.83
CA GLY A 59 10.66 14.08 -25.07
C GLY A 59 10.13 14.42 -23.67
N SER A 60 10.57 15.57 -23.14
CA SER A 60 10.24 16.01 -21.78
C SER A 60 8.89 16.73 -21.72
N LEU A 61 8.10 16.46 -20.67
CA LEU A 61 6.97 17.30 -20.28
C LEU A 61 7.41 18.27 -19.19
N THR A 62 7.13 19.56 -19.36
CA THR A 62 7.36 20.57 -18.32
C THR A 62 6.15 21.49 -18.13
N LEU A 63 5.74 21.72 -16.87
CA LEU A 63 4.74 22.74 -16.50
C LEU A 63 5.34 23.73 -15.51
N PRO A 64 6.09 24.75 -15.98
CA PRO A 64 6.95 25.55 -15.10
C PRO A 64 6.21 26.54 -14.21
N ASN A 65 4.96 26.91 -14.53
CA ASN A 65 4.19 27.93 -13.79
C ASN A 65 2.85 27.39 -13.27
N ILE A 66 2.60 26.08 -13.40
CA ILE A 66 1.34 25.48 -13.00
C ILE A 66 1.45 24.97 -11.57
N THR A 67 0.56 25.49 -10.73
CA THR A 67 0.47 25.18 -9.30
C THR A 67 -0.61 24.15 -8.98
N ARG A 68 -1.62 24.04 -9.86
CA ARG A 68 -2.75 23.12 -9.70
C ARG A 68 -3.10 22.44 -11.02
N VAL A 69 -3.33 21.14 -10.96
CA VAL A 69 -3.89 20.36 -12.08
C VAL A 69 -4.99 19.44 -11.55
N GLY A 70 -6.05 19.23 -12.33
CA GLY A 70 -7.03 18.18 -12.08
C GLY A 70 -6.37 16.83 -12.25
N THR A 71 -6.22 16.36 -13.48
CA THR A 71 -5.63 15.05 -13.79
C THR A 71 -4.54 15.19 -14.85
N ILE A 72 -3.49 14.38 -14.79
CA ILE A 72 -2.48 14.24 -15.85
C ILE A 72 -2.43 12.79 -16.27
N THR A 73 -2.66 12.54 -17.55
CA THR A 73 -2.76 11.19 -18.08
C THR A 73 -1.83 10.97 -19.26
N LEU A 74 -1.05 9.89 -19.21
CA LEU A 74 -0.12 9.49 -20.25
C LEU A 74 -0.01 7.95 -20.30
N TYR A 75 -0.66 7.33 -21.30
CA TYR A 75 -0.78 5.86 -21.43
C TYR A 75 0.24 5.22 -22.39
N SER A 76 1.00 6.02 -23.13
CA SER A 76 2.02 5.55 -24.07
C SER A 76 2.81 6.73 -24.63
N GLY A 77 4.07 6.53 -25.01
CA GLY A 77 4.87 7.55 -25.69
C GLY A 77 6.35 7.36 -25.44
N ASP A 78 7.15 8.22 -26.07
CA ASP A 78 8.61 8.25 -25.88
C ASP A 78 8.98 9.40 -24.93
N VAL A 79 8.38 9.39 -23.75
CA VAL A 79 8.51 10.47 -22.76
C VAL A 79 9.75 10.22 -21.93
N SER A 80 10.69 11.17 -21.95
CA SER A 80 11.98 11.01 -21.26
C SER A 80 11.93 11.45 -19.80
N SER A 81 11.09 12.45 -19.49
CA SER A 81 10.94 13.04 -18.16
C SER A 81 9.64 13.81 -18.00
N VAL A 82 9.15 13.87 -16.76
CA VAL A 82 8.03 14.72 -16.32
C VAL A 82 8.55 15.65 -15.23
N ASP A 83 8.50 16.97 -15.46
CA ASP A 83 9.02 17.99 -14.54
C ASP A 83 7.96 19.07 -14.26
N LEU A 84 7.39 19.03 -13.06
CA LEU A 84 6.31 19.92 -12.63
C LEU A 84 6.79 20.73 -11.40
N PRO A 85 7.70 21.69 -11.59
CA PRO A 85 8.48 22.29 -10.50
C PRO A 85 7.66 23.15 -9.53
N GLU A 86 6.55 23.71 -10.01
CA GLU A 86 5.66 24.59 -9.24
C GLU A 86 4.37 23.90 -8.80
N LEU A 87 4.15 22.63 -9.18
CA LEU A 87 2.90 21.94 -8.89
C LEU A 87 2.81 21.62 -7.40
N GLU A 88 1.80 22.17 -6.73
CA GLU A 88 1.52 21.98 -5.31
C GLU A 88 0.37 20.99 -5.08
N HIS A 89 -0.60 20.97 -5.99
CA HIS A 89 -1.82 20.17 -5.85
C HIS A 89 -2.23 19.51 -7.16
N LEU A 90 -2.45 18.20 -7.11
CA LEU A 90 -3.02 17.42 -8.21
C LEU A 90 -4.34 16.81 -7.74
N GLY A 91 -5.47 17.43 -8.09
CA GLY A 91 -6.79 17.12 -7.53
C GLY A 91 -7.40 15.79 -7.98
N GLY A 92 -6.80 15.16 -8.97
CA GLY A 92 -7.12 13.85 -9.51
C GLY A 92 -5.86 13.00 -9.65
N ASN A 93 -5.71 12.34 -10.78
CA ASN A 93 -4.68 11.30 -10.92
C ASN A 93 -3.48 11.77 -11.75
N LEU A 94 -2.28 11.35 -11.34
CA LEU A 94 -1.13 11.25 -12.23
C LEU A 94 -1.02 9.81 -12.70
N ILE A 95 -1.34 9.55 -13.97
CA ILE A 95 -1.33 8.21 -14.56
C ILE A 95 -0.23 8.12 -15.60
N LEU A 96 0.84 7.39 -15.29
CA LEU A 96 1.97 7.12 -16.19
C LEU A 96 2.08 5.62 -16.43
N THR A 97 1.78 5.18 -17.66
CA THR A 97 1.78 3.75 -18.03
C THR A 97 2.52 3.54 -19.33
N ASP A 98 3.28 2.44 -19.43
CA ASP A 98 3.96 1.99 -20.65
C ASP A 98 4.91 3.04 -21.28
N LEU A 99 5.79 3.62 -20.45
CA LEU A 99 6.76 4.65 -20.85
C LEU A 99 8.22 4.16 -20.75
N PRO A 100 8.73 3.39 -21.73
CA PRO A 100 10.05 2.74 -21.68
C PRO A 100 11.24 3.70 -21.58
N SER A 101 11.09 4.95 -22.02
CA SER A 101 12.16 5.95 -21.99
C SER A 101 12.12 6.86 -20.76
N LEU A 102 11.12 6.70 -19.89
CA LEU A 102 10.92 7.58 -18.75
C LEU A 102 12.00 7.33 -17.70
N SER A 103 12.84 8.35 -17.50
CA SER A 103 13.99 8.28 -16.60
C SER A 103 13.82 9.10 -15.32
N ARG A 104 12.90 10.08 -15.32
CA ARG A 104 12.68 10.99 -14.19
C ARG A 104 11.24 11.49 -14.11
N VAL A 105 10.72 11.54 -12.89
CA VAL A 105 9.46 12.19 -12.52
C VAL A 105 9.74 13.11 -11.33
N SER A 106 9.66 14.42 -11.55
CA SER A 106 9.98 15.45 -10.55
C SER A 106 8.78 16.35 -10.27
N LEU A 107 8.32 16.33 -9.03
CA LEU A 107 7.24 17.15 -8.49
C LEU A 107 7.66 17.71 -7.13
N PRO A 108 8.68 18.58 -7.08
CA PRO A 108 9.38 18.95 -5.84
C PRO A 108 8.51 19.75 -4.85
N LYS A 109 7.40 20.34 -5.31
CA LYS A 109 6.47 21.11 -4.49
C LYS A 109 5.14 20.44 -4.24
N LEU A 110 4.91 19.23 -4.77
CA LEU A 110 3.62 18.56 -4.64
C LEU A 110 3.37 18.18 -3.19
N GLU A 111 2.28 18.69 -2.62
CA GLU A 111 1.84 18.43 -1.24
C GLU A 111 0.67 17.45 -1.21
N TYR A 112 -0.22 17.51 -2.20
CA TYR A 112 -1.41 16.66 -2.29
C TYR A 112 -1.59 16.07 -3.69
N ILE A 113 -1.96 14.79 -3.74
CA ILE A 113 -2.45 14.12 -4.95
C ILE A 113 -3.64 13.21 -4.63
N GLU A 114 -4.65 13.13 -5.49
CA GLU A 114 -5.68 12.08 -5.32
C GLU A 114 -5.07 10.71 -5.60
N GLY A 115 -4.48 10.51 -6.78
CA GLY A 115 -3.91 9.22 -7.16
C GLY A 115 -2.58 9.31 -7.90
N LEU A 116 -1.55 8.68 -7.35
CA LEU A 116 -0.26 8.49 -8.03
C LEU A 116 -0.20 7.08 -8.63
N TYR A 117 -0.40 6.93 -9.94
CA TYR A 117 -0.42 5.63 -10.63
C TYR A 117 0.73 5.52 -11.63
N LEU A 118 1.82 4.88 -11.21
CA LEU A 118 2.98 4.58 -12.05
C LEU A 118 3.01 3.08 -12.35
N ASN A 119 2.76 2.70 -13.60
CA ASN A 119 2.92 1.34 -14.09
C ASN A 119 3.99 1.30 -15.19
N LEU A 120 5.23 1.13 -14.76
CA LEU A 120 6.45 1.35 -15.55
C LEU A 120 7.29 0.08 -15.59
N VAL A 121 6.71 -0.97 -16.18
CA VAL A 121 7.34 -2.30 -16.30
C VAL A 121 8.69 -2.18 -17.00
N GLY A 122 9.75 -2.71 -16.36
CA GLY A 122 11.10 -2.68 -16.91
C GLY A 122 11.88 -1.37 -16.73
N ASN A 123 11.24 -0.31 -16.23
CA ASN A 123 11.88 0.98 -16.01
C ASN A 123 12.09 1.27 -14.54
N THR A 124 13.03 2.18 -14.27
CA THR A 124 13.39 2.62 -12.92
C THR A 124 13.58 4.13 -12.93
N PRO A 125 12.50 4.91 -13.09
CA PRO A 125 12.62 6.35 -13.09
C PRO A 125 13.06 6.84 -11.71
N GLU A 126 13.85 7.90 -11.71
CA GLU A 126 14.08 8.70 -10.51
C GLU A 126 12.77 9.41 -10.13
N LEU A 127 12.22 9.12 -8.96
CA LEU A 127 11.00 9.73 -8.44
C LEU A 127 11.37 10.78 -7.37
N GLN A 128 11.07 12.05 -7.62
CA GLN A 128 11.35 13.16 -6.71
C GLN A 128 10.06 13.85 -6.30
N ILE A 129 9.47 13.43 -5.17
CA ILE A 129 8.25 14.03 -4.61
C ILE A 129 8.41 14.25 -3.09
N PRO A 130 9.42 15.03 -2.65
CA PRO A 130 9.84 15.13 -1.25
C PRO A 130 8.81 15.79 -0.33
N LYS A 131 7.89 16.59 -0.86
CA LYS A 131 6.91 17.36 -0.09
C LYS A 131 5.52 16.72 -0.01
N LEU A 132 5.32 15.55 -0.63
CA LEU A 132 4.01 14.92 -0.62
C LEU A 132 3.62 14.58 0.82
N THR A 133 2.55 15.19 1.33
CA THR A 133 2.05 14.95 2.69
C THR A 133 0.83 14.04 2.69
N ASN A 134 0.00 14.14 1.64
CA ASN A 134 -1.27 13.43 1.55
C ASN A 134 -1.47 12.85 0.16
N ALA A 135 -1.90 11.59 0.11
CA ALA A 135 -2.39 10.96 -1.10
C ALA A 135 -3.69 10.19 -0.81
N SER A 136 -4.62 10.10 -1.76
CA SER A 136 -5.72 9.14 -1.61
C SER A 136 -5.21 7.74 -1.98
N SER A 137 -4.50 7.59 -3.09
CA SER A 137 -3.88 6.34 -3.53
C SER A 137 -2.47 6.53 -4.09
N VAL A 138 -1.58 5.58 -3.80
CA VAL A 138 -0.25 5.47 -4.40
C VAL A 138 -0.09 4.05 -4.93
N HIS A 139 0.23 3.95 -6.22
CA HIS A 139 0.43 2.71 -6.93
C HIS A 139 1.72 2.79 -7.75
N LEU A 140 2.77 2.11 -7.29
CA LEU A 140 4.09 2.10 -7.94
C LEU A 140 4.42 0.67 -8.37
N ARG A 141 4.27 0.38 -9.66
CA ARG A 141 4.69 -0.87 -10.29
C ARG A 141 5.77 -0.63 -11.31
N GLY A 142 6.86 -1.39 -11.22
CA GLY A 142 8.03 -1.20 -12.05
C GLY A 142 9.28 -1.59 -11.29
N ASN A 143 10.44 -1.41 -11.91
CA ASN A 143 11.70 -1.87 -11.34
C ASN A 143 12.27 -0.84 -10.33
N PHE A 144 11.45 -0.38 -9.38
CA PHE A 144 11.85 0.63 -8.39
C PHE A 144 12.88 0.08 -7.40
N SER A 145 13.87 0.90 -7.07
CA SER A 145 14.89 0.59 -6.06
C SER A 145 14.63 1.31 -4.74
N THR A 146 15.43 2.32 -4.37
CA THR A 146 15.20 3.09 -3.14
C THR A 146 14.06 4.08 -3.35
N GLN A 147 13.05 4.05 -2.50
CA GLN A 147 11.96 5.03 -2.48
C GLN A 147 11.81 5.56 -1.05
N SER A 148 11.83 6.89 -0.90
CA SER A 148 11.60 7.57 0.38
C SER A 148 10.57 8.67 0.19
N PHE A 149 9.56 8.68 1.04
CA PHE A 149 8.56 9.74 1.09
C PHE A 149 8.59 10.37 2.49
N ASP A 150 9.57 11.25 2.69
CA ASP A 150 9.93 11.76 4.02
C ASP A 150 8.87 12.65 4.66
N SER A 151 7.95 13.21 3.86
CA SER A 151 6.87 14.08 4.31
C SER A 151 5.50 13.41 4.31
N LEU A 152 5.38 12.18 3.79
CA LEU A 152 4.08 11.53 3.56
C LEU A 152 3.50 11.04 4.88
N GLN A 153 2.39 11.65 5.28
CA GLN A 153 1.73 11.42 6.57
C GLN A 153 0.51 10.53 6.43
N ASN A 154 -0.25 10.66 5.34
CA ASN A 154 -1.52 9.97 5.17
C ASN A 154 -1.70 9.44 3.75
N ILE A 155 -2.12 8.18 3.66
CA ILE A 155 -2.66 7.57 2.45
C ILE A 155 -4.07 7.10 2.76
N GLU A 156 -5.09 7.66 2.13
CA GLU A 156 -6.49 7.40 2.52
C GLU A 156 -6.94 5.96 2.17
N LYS A 157 -6.61 5.50 0.96
CA LYS A 157 -7.26 4.32 0.35
C LYS A 157 -6.32 3.16 0.09
N LEU A 158 -5.31 3.37 -0.75
CA LEU A 158 -4.42 2.30 -1.21
C LEU A 158 -2.98 2.77 -1.30
N PHE A 159 -2.10 1.99 -0.69
CA PHE A 159 -0.68 2.01 -0.90
C PHE A 159 -0.26 0.68 -1.53
N ASP A 160 0.14 0.66 -2.80
CA ASP A 160 0.59 -0.53 -3.50
C ASP A 160 1.94 -0.25 -4.18
N ILE A 161 3.03 -0.77 -3.61
CA ILE A 161 4.36 -0.70 -4.23
C ILE A 161 4.85 -2.10 -4.52
N CYS A 162 5.29 -2.34 -5.76
CA CYS A 162 5.79 -3.65 -6.14
C CYS A 162 6.79 -3.64 -7.30
N ASN A 163 7.90 -4.38 -7.16
CA ASN A 163 8.94 -4.50 -8.20
C ASN A 163 9.26 -5.93 -8.68
N GLY A 164 8.44 -6.94 -8.39
CA GLY A 164 8.79 -8.34 -8.67
C GLY A 164 7.68 -9.26 -9.18
N PHE A 165 7.99 -10.56 -9.22
CA PHE A 165 7.22 -11.60 -9.96
C PHE A 165 5.80 -11.87 -9.40
N SER A 166 5.39 -11.17 -8.35
CA SER A 166 4.14 -11.39 -7.64
C SER A 166 3.49 -10.05 -7.28
N CYS A 167 3.26 -9.19 -8.27
CA CYS A 167 2.53 -7.93 -8.09
C CYS A 167 1.05 -8.03 -8.55
N GLY A 168 0.62 -9.13 -9.15
CA GLY A 168 -0.74 -9.35 -9.65
C GLY A 168 -0.84 -10.59 -10.56
N PHE A 169 -2.05 -10.96 -10.99
CA PHE A 169 -2.33 -12.17 -11.76
C PHE A 169 -1.72 -12.20 -13.18
N TYR A 170 -1.40 -11.04 -13.75
CA TYR A 170 -1.08 -10.89 -15.18
C TYR A 170 0.29 -10.27 -15.47
N SER A 171 1.08 -9.92 -14.45
CA SER A 171 2.37 -9.26 -14.65
C SER A 171 3.51 -10.14 -14.17
N HIS A 172 4.10 -10.89 -15.10
CA HIS A 172 5.44 -11.45 -14.91
C HIS A 172 6.45 -10.30 -15.02
N MET A 173 6.76 -9.66 -13.90
CA MET A 173 7.89 -8.73 -13.80
C MET A 173 9.00 -9.45 -13.03
N ASP A 174 10.12 -9.73 -13.68
CA ASP A 174 11.30 -10.18 -12.93
C ASP A 174 11.87 -8.98 -12.19
N ALA A 175 11.98 -9.08 -10.85
CA ALA A 175 12.64 -8.06 -10.06
C ALA A 175 14.12 -8.03 -10.47
N SER A 176 14.56 -6.97 -11.12
CA SER A 176 15.97 -6.77 -11.43
C SER A 176 16.67 -5.82 -10.45
N THR A 177 15.90 -5.15 -9.58
CA THR A 177 16.40 -4.28 -8.51
C THR A 177 16.00 -4.80 -7.14
N SER A 178 16.77 -4.43 -6.12
CA SER A 178 16.36 -4.50 -4.72
C SER A 178 15.69 -3.18 -4.32
N MET A 179 14.64 -3.27 -3.51
CA MET A 179 13.82 -2.14 -3.10
C MET A 179 14.01 -1.80 -1.63
N SER A 180 14.39 -0.56 -1.35
CA SER A 180 14.53 -0.02 0.02
C SER A 180 13.45 1.03 0.24
N LEU A 181 12.58 0.81 1.21
CA LEU A 181 11.38 1.61 1.43
C LEU A 181 11.42 2.34 2.79
N SER A 182 11.22 3.65 2.76
CA SER A 182 11.24 4.50 3.96
C SER A 182 10.09 5.51 3.99
N PHE A 183 9.29 5.44 5.05
CA PHE A 183 8.14 6.30 5.32
C PHE A 183 8.18 6.78 6.77
N PRO A 184 9.11 7.71 7.09
CA PRO A 184 9.48 8.01 8.48
C PRO A 184 8.38 8.72 9.29
N VAL A 185 7.40 9.34 8.62
CA VAL A 185 6.31 10.12 9.25
C VAL A 185 4.92 9.64 8.84
N LEU A 186 4.82 8.48 8.19
CA LEU A 186 3.55 7.93 7.74
C LEU A 186 2.74 7.45 8.95
N GLU A 187 1.61 8.09 9.23
CA GLU A 187 0.81 7.85 10.43
C GLU A 187 -0.39 6.93 10.16
N ARG A 188 -1.07 7.15 9.03
CA ARG A 188 -2.30 6.45 8.66
C ARG A 188 -2.25 6.01 7.21
N VAL A 189 -2.63 4.76 6.99
CA VAL A 189 -2.72 4.19 5.65
C VAL A 189 -4.04 3.47 5.49
N GLY A 190 -4.57 3.53 4.28
CA GLY A 190 -5.55 2.62 3.74
C GLY A 190 -5.04 1.16 3.70
N SER A 191 -5.39 0.42 2.65
CA SER A 191 -4.72 -0.86 2.36
C SER A 191 -3.22 -0.64 2.09
N PHE A 192 -2.36 -1.31 2.85
CA PHE A 192 -0.90 -1.28 2.75
C PHE A 192 -0.38 -2.56 2.08
N LYS A 193 0.00 -2.44 0.81
CA LYS A 193 0.48 -3.54 -0.04
C LYS A 193 1.93 -3.27 -0.48
N VAL A 194 2.82 -4.21 -0.16
CA VAL A 194 4.22 -4.17 -0.56
C VAL A 194 4.62 -5.54 -1.10
N GLY A 195 5.24 -5.58 -2.28
CA GLY A 195 5.67 -6.83 -2.89
C GLY A 195 6.98 -6.74 -3.67
N GLY A 196 7.64 -7.88 -3.84
CA GLY A 196 8.85 -8.01 -4.66
C GLY A 196 10.13 -8.15 -3.85
N ASN A 197 11.26 -7.74 -4.42
CA ASN A 197 12.60 -7.91 -3.83
C ASN A 197 12.90 -6.75 -2.88
N VAL A 198 12.21 -6.72 -1.74
CA VAL A 198 12.38 -5.69 -0.72
C VAL A 198 13.62 -6.02 0.12
N THR A 199 14.42 -5.03 0.52
CA THR A 199 15.55 -5.21 1.43
C THR A 199 15.35 -4.48 2.75
N THR A 200 14.62 -3.37 2.73
CA THR A 200 14.21 -2.66 3.95
C THR A 200 12.79 -2.12 3.80
N LEU A 201 12.06 -2.11 4.91
CA LEU A 201 10.75 -1.49 5.05
C LEU A 201 10.69 -0.75 6.38
N SER A 202 10.71 0.58 6.35
CA SER A 202 10.67 1.43 7.55
C SER A 202 9.39 2.24 7.60
N THR A 203 8.54 1.96 8.59
CA THR A 203 7.24 2.60 8.84
C THR A 203 7.04 2.89 10.34
N PRO A 204 7.96 3.65 10.99
CA PRO A 204 8.03 3.75 12.45
C PRO A 204 6.82 4.45 13.10
N GLU A 205 6.10 5.27 12.33
CA GLU A 205 5.02 6.11 12.83
C GLU A 205 3.61 5.58 12.48
N VAL A 206 3.50 4.47 11.74
CA VAL A 206 2.20 3.94 11.34
C VAL A 206 1.42 3.48 12.56
N THR A 207 0.30 4.15 12.82
CA THR A 207 -0.62 3.88 13.94
C THR A 207 -1.86 3.11 13.52
N ALA A 208 -2.29 3.31 12.27
CA ALA A 208 -3.52 2.74 11.73
C ALA A 208 -3.35 2.27 10.28
N ILE A 209 -3.81 1.04 10.02
CA ILE A 209 -4.01 0.49 8.67
C ILE A 209 -5.51 0.18 8.58
N THR A 210 -6.27 1.05 7.93
CA THR A 210 -7.72 0.97 7.91
C THR A 210 -8.23 0.84 6.50
N CYS A 211 -9.10 -0.12 6.25
CA CYS A 211 -9.64 -0.32 4.92
C CYS A 211 -11.16 -0.35 4.97
N ASP A 212 -11.79 0.52 4.20
CA ASP A 212 -13.23 0.48 4.02
C ASP A 212 -13.56 -0.69 3.08
N ASN A 213 -14.54 -1.51 3.47
CA ASN A 213 -14.87 -2.81 2.85
C ASN A 213 -15.15 -2.77 1.33
N GLU A 214 -15.34 -1.60 0.72
CA GLU A 214 -15.56 -1.44 -0.72
C GLU A 214 -14.25 -1.41 -1.53
N GLU A 215 -13.12 -1.06 -0.91
CA GLU A 215 -11.83 -0.88 -1.60
C GLU A 215 -10.76 -1.91 -1.19
N CYS A 216 -11.06 -2.72 -0.17
CA CYS A 216 -10.21 -3.84 0.23
C CYS A 216 -10.39 -5.05 -0.67
N ASP A 217 -9.57 -5.15 -1.71
CA ASP A 217 -9.48 -6.32 -2.60
C ASP A 217 -9.47 -7.66 -1.81
N TRP A 218 -8.64 -7.77 -0.76
CA TRP A 218 -8.64 -8.96 0.10
C TRP A 218 -7.94 -8.81 1.47
N ALA A 219 -6.96 -7.92 1.57
CA ALA A 219 -6.20 -7.66 2.80
C ALA A 219 -5.86 -6.18 2.94
N ALA A 220 -5.97 -5.69 4.17
CA ALA A 220 -5.57 -4.34 4.56
C ALA A 220 -4.05 -4.27 4.73
N LEU A 221 -3.40 -5.29 5.28
CA LEU A 221 -1.93 -5.40 5.27
C LEU A 221 -1.51 -6.57 4.39
N HIS A 222 -0.78 -6.32 3.32
CA HIS A 222 -0.39 -7.34 2.36
C HIS A 222 1.10 -7.23 2.01
N LEU A 223 1.91 -8.12 2.56
CA LEU A 223 3.35 -8.17 2.35
C LEU A 223 3.73 -9.46 1.61
N ARG A 224 4.40 -9.32 0.45
CA ARG A 224 4.95 -10.43 -0.35
C ARG A 224 6.44 -10.19 -0.61
N LEU A 225 7.27 -10.65 0.31
CA LEU A 225 8.68 -10.29 0.42
C LEU A 225 9.55 -11.40 -0.19
N TYR A 226 10.19 -11.15 -1.33
CA TYR A 226 11.01 -12.12 -2.05
C TYR A 226 12.46 -11.66 -2.10
N SER A 227 13.10 -11.61 -0.95
CA SER A 227 14.44 -11.05 -0.78
C SER A 227 15.46 -12.16 -0.61
N SER A 228 16.68 -11.94 -1.10
CA SER A 228 17.80 -12.84 -0.77
C SER A 228 18.17 -12.83 0.71
N SER A 229 17.61 -11.91 1.52
CA SER A 229 17.89 -11.78 2.94
C SER A 229 16.61 -11.52 3.71
N PRO A 230 16.34 -12.25 4.82
CA PRO A 230 15.15 -12.05 5.62
C PRO A 230 14.97 -10.61 6.12
N ILE A 231 13.72 -10.14 6.12
CA ILE A 231 13.37 -8.76 6.47
C ILE A 231 12.58 -8.73 7.77
N ALA A 232 12.90 -7.78 8.65
CA ALA A 232 12.08 -7.49 9.82
C ALA A 232 10.81 -6.73 9.42
N VAL A 233 9.65 -7.29 9.72
CA VAL A 233 8.35 -6.63 9.59
C VAL A 233 8.04 -5.96 10.93
N ASN A 234 8.23 -4.66 11.01
CA ASN A 234 8.10 -3.90 12.26
C ASN A 234 7.15 -2.72 12.11
N PHE A 235 6.02 -2.77 12.81
CA PHE A 235 5.08 -1.65 12.94
C PHE A 235 4.91 -1.30 14.42
N PRO A 236 5.82 -0.49 15.00
CA PRO A 236 5.94 -0.34 16.45
C PRO A 236 4.76 0.41 17.09
N LYS A 237 4.04 1.23 16.32
CA LYS A 237 2.89 2.02 16.81
C LYS A 237 1.54 1.54 16.28
N LEU A 238 1.52 0.50 15.44
CA LEU A 238 0.29 0.00 14.84
C LEU A 238 -0.61 -0.61 15.92
N SER A 239 -1.72 0.07 16.17
CA SER A 239 -2.69 -0.28 17.21
C SER A 239 -4.11 -0.45 16.66
N ALA A 240 -4.40 0.12 15.49
CA ALA A 240 -5.67 -0.04 14.79
C ALA A 240 -5.44 -0.71 13.43
N MET A 241 -6.01 -1.89 13.21
CA MET A 241 -5.96 -2.57 11.93
C MET A 241 -7.34 -3.10 11.55
N GLU A 242 -7.90 -2.58 10.46
CA GLU A 242 -9.20 -2.98 9.94
C GLU A 242 -9.04 -3.69 8.59
N GLY A 243 -9.40 -4.98 8.57
CA GLY A 243 -9.24 -5.88 7.43
C GLY A 243 -8.16 -6.94 7.67
N ASN A 244 -8.13 -7.95 6.80
CA ASN A 244 -7.20 -9.08 6.93
C ASN A 244 -5.74 -8.64 6.76
N SER A 245 -4.83 -9.42 7.33
CA SER A 245 -3.40 -9.28 7.11
C SER A 245 -2.83 -10.55 6.48
N TYR A 246 -1.99 -10.38 5.47
CA TYR A 246 -1.27 -11.45 4.83
C TYR A 246 0.20 -11.09 4.67
N ILE A 247 1.05 -11.79 5.41
CA ILE A 247 2.48 -11.58 5.45
C ILE A 247 3.16 -12.86 4.98
N ARG A 248 3.85 -12.81 3.85
CA ARG A 248 4.51 -13.97 3.25
C ARG A 248 5.90 -13.62 2.73
N GLY A 249 6.83 -14.57 2.88
CA GLY A 249 8.14 -14.49 2.23
C GLY A 249 9.33 -14.64 3.17
N ASP A 250 10.45 -14.05 2.78
CA ASP A 250 11.70 -14.06 3.53
C ASP A 250 11.63 -13.09 4.71
N ILE A 251 11.13 -13.58 5.84
CA ILE A 251 10.79 -12.78 7.04
C ILE A 251 11.75 -13.16 8.18
N ASP A 252 12.40 -12.15 8.74
CA ASP A 252 13.28 -12.31 9.91
C ASP A 252 12.49 -12.28 11.22
N SER A 253 11.55 -11.35 11.32
CA SER A 253 10.74 -11.12 12.51
C SER A 253 9.44 -10.39 12.17
N ILE A 254 8.42 -10.59 13.00
CA ILE A 254 7.17 -9.81 12.95
C ILE A 254 7.00 -9.15 14.32
N SER A 255 7.01 -7.81 14.35
CA SER A 255 6.87 -7.03 15.58
C SER A 255 5.70 -6.05 15.48
N LEU A 256 4.65 -6.32 16.24
CA LEU A 256 3.40 -5.54 16.31
C LEU A 256 3.05 -5.21 17.77
N PRO A 257 3.93 -4.56 18.55
CA PRO A 257 3.84 -4.48 20.01
C PRO A 257 2.61 -3.73 20.54
N ALA A 258 2.01 -2.86 19.73
CA ALA A 258 0.84 -2.07 20.08
C ALA A 258 -0.51 -2.70 19.65
N LEU A 259 -0.48 -3.82 18.90
CA LEU A 259 -1.68 -4.48 18.37
C LEU A 259 -2.31 -5.39 19.44
N ARG A 260 -3.29 -4.87 20.17
CA ARG A 260 -3.98 -5.59 21.26
C ARG A 260 -5.26 -6.27 20.80
N ASP A 261 -6.05 -5.59 19.99
CA ASP A 261 -7.32 -6.10 19.49
C ASP A 261 -7.22 -6.26 17.97
N TYR A 262 -7.50 -7.47 17.48
CA TYR A 262 -7.44 -7.75 16.04
C TYR A 262 -8.52 -8.74 15.62
N THR A 263 -9.65 -8.22 15.15
CA THR A 263 -10.86 -9.01 14.89
C THR A 263 -10.98 -9.50 13.45
N HIS A 264 -9.87 -9.56 12.72
CA HIS A 264 -9.82 -10.03 11.33
C HIS A 264 -8.88 -11.22 11.20
N GLU A 265 -8.65 -11.71 9.98
CA GLU A 265 -7.78 -12.87 9.74
C GLU A 265 -6.30 -12.45 9.67
N PHE A 266 -5.46 -13.08 10.50
CA PHE A 266 -4.01 -12.93 10.49
C PHE A 266 -3.37 -14.10 9.78
N ILE A 267 -2.74 -13.88 8.63
CA ILE A 267 -2.08 -14.92 7.86
C ILE A 267 -0.58 -14.65 7.81
N ALA A 268 0.23 -15.61 8.28
CA ALA A 268 1.68 -15.58 8.13
C ALA A 268 2.19 -16.84 7.42
N VAL A 269 2.99 -16.62 6.37
CA VAL A 269 3.59 -17.68 5.54
C VAL A 269 5.09 -17.43 5.35
N PRO A 270 5.92 -17.61 6.40
CA PRO A 270 7.36 -17.46 6.32
C PRO A 270 8.03 -18.54 5.44
N TYR A 271 9.06 -18.12 4.71
CA TYR A 271 9.94 -19.01 3.91
C TYR A 271 11.18 -19.44 4.66
N GLU A 272 11.61 -18.67 5.66
CA GLU A 272 12.69 -19.02 6.56
C GLU A 272 12.12 -19.37 7.94
N PRO A 273 12.82 -20.19 8.76
CA PRO A 273 12.36 -20.54 10.10
C PRO A 273 12.03 -19.31 10.95
N LEU A 274 10.76 -19.17 11.36
CA LEU A 274 10.26 -18.00 12.09
C LEU A 274 9.52 -18.39 13.38
N ASN A 275 9.95 -17.79 14.50
CA ASN A 275 9.17 -17.75 15.73
C ASN A 275 8.22 -16.55 15.68
N ILE A 276 6.94 -16.78 15.88
CA ILE A 276 5.92 -15.74 15.82
C ILE A 276 5.38 -15.46 17.22
N THR A 277 5.63 -14.26 17.73
CA THR A 277 5.02 -13.79 18.98
C THR A 277 4.10 -12.60 18.70
N LEU A 278 2.82 -12.70 19.07
CA LEU A 278 1.85 -11.61 18.92
C LEU A 278 1.29 -11.18 20.29
N PRO A 279 1.21 -9.87 20.58
CA PRO A 279 0.77 -9.38 21.89
C PRO A 279 -0.76 -9.28 22.05
N VAL A 280 -1.51 -9.78 21.06
CA VAL A 280 -2.96 -9.71 20.95
C VAL A 280 -3.66 -10.28 22.19
N GLU A 281 -4.65 -9.54 22.66
CA GLU A 281 -5.58 -9.94 23.71
C GLU A 281 -6.87 -10.51 23.13
N THR A 282 -7.33 -9.94 22.01
CA THR A 282 -8.48 -10.44 21.27
C THR A 282 -8.12 -10.65 19.80
N GLY A 283 -8.55 -11.79 19.25
CA GLY A 283 -8.33 -12.22 17.88
C GLY A 283 -9.62 -12.73 17.23
N ASP A 284 -9.73 -12.75 15.91
CA ASP A 284 -10.71 -13.61 15.23
C ASP A 284 -10.05 -14.90 14.73
N LYS A 285 -9.25 -14.81 13.66
CA LYS A 285 -8.63 -15.98 13.01
C LYS A 285 -7.13 -15.79 12.87
N PHE A 286 -6.37 -16.80 13.25
CA PHE A 286 -4.93 -16.86 13.01
C PHE A 286 -4.59 -18.08 12.15
N LEU A 287 -3.96 -17.85 11.01
CA LEU A 287 -3.49 -18.86 10.07
C LEU A 287 -1.96 -18.76 9.94
N PHE A 288 -1.27 -19.80 10.37
CA PHE A 288 0.18 -19.90 10.30
C PHE A 288 0.55 -21.08 9.39
N SER A 289 1.36 -20.84 8.36
CA SER A 289 1.85 -21.92 7.49
C SER A 289 3.28 -21.67 6.98
N GLY A 290 3.92 -22.66 6.37
CA GLY A 290 5.31 -22.56 5.93
C GLY A 290 6.29 -22.87 7.06
N ASN A 291 7.45 -22.22 7.07
CA ASN A 291 8.54 -22.49 8.00
C ASN A 291 8.33 -21.85 9.38
N VAL A 292 7.26 -22.24 10.08
CA VAL A 292 6.93 -21.72 11.42
C VAL A 292 7.59 -22.59 12.50
N SER A 293 8.54 -22.04 13.24
CA SER A 293 9.29 -22.81 14.24
C SER A 293 8.63 -22.81 15.62
N ASP A 294 7.89 -21.76 15.96
CA ASP A 294 7.21 -21.60 17.23
C ASP A 294 6.14 -20.49 17.15
N ILE A 295 5.12 -20.56 18.01
CA ILE A 295 4.03 -19.58 18.09
C ILE A 295 3.77 -19.25 19.56
N ASN A 296 3.78 -17.97 19.91
CA ASN A 296 3.48 -17.50 21.25
C ASN A 296 2.43 -16.38 21.25
N LEU A 297 1.31 -16.63 21.94
CA LEU A 297 0.18 -15.70 22.07
C LEU A 297 -0.09 -15.43 23.56
N PRO A 298 0.85 -14.76 24.26
CA PRO A 298 0.91 -14.78 25.73
C PRO A 298 -0.24 -14.06 26.42
N ASN A 299 -0.97 -13.19 25.71
CA ASN A 299 -2.05 -12.39 26.27
C ASN A 299 -3.43 -12.76 25.71
N LEU A 300 -3.53 -13.80 24.86
CA LEU A 300 -4.75 -14.10 24.11
C LEU A 300 -5.88 -14.56 25.04
N LYS A 301 -6.94 -13.76 25.13
CA LYS A 301 -8.13 -14.03 25.95
C LYS A 301 -9.30 -14.57 25.14
N SER A 302 -9.42 -14.15 23.88
CA SER A 302 -10.55 -14.49 23.01
C SER A 302 -10.09 -14.69 21.58
N PHE A 303 -10.56 -15.76 20.94
CA PHE A 303 -10.33 -16.06 19.52
C PHE A 303 -11.44 -16.94 18.96
N SER A 304 -11.62 -16.93 17.64
CA SER A 304 -12.55 -17.83 16.94
C SER A 304 -11.83 -19.03 16.35
N ARG A 305 -10.63 -18.85 15.76
CA ARG A 305 -9.88 -19.95 15.16
C ARG A 305 -8.37 -19.71 15.15
N ILE A 306 -7.61 -20.75 15.42
CA ILE A 306 -6.17 -20.85 15.20
C ILE A 306 -5.92 -22.08 14.33
N HIS A 307 -5.27 -21.89 13.20
CA HIS A 307 -4.87 -22.94 12.28
C HIS A 307 -3.37 -22.85 12.03
N VAL A 308 -2.65 -23.94 12.30
CA VAL A 308 -1.21 -24.07 12.15
C VAL A 308 -0.93 -25.23 11.21
N ASN A 309 -0.18 -24.96 10.16
CA ASN A 309 0.32 -25.98 9.23
C ASN A 309 1.80 -25.71 8.94
N SER A 310 2.68 -26.18 9.81
CA SER A 310 4.12 -25.91 9.72
C SER A 310 4.86 -26.99 8.93
N ASP A 311 5.80 -26.53 8.10
CA ASP A 311 6.80 -27.39 7.44
C ASP A 311 7.92 -27.82 8.41
N LEU A 312 8.04 -27.14 9.55
CA LEU A 312 8.94 -27.47 10.64
C LEU A 312 8.20 -28.24 11.73
N LYS A 313 8.96 -28.91 12.61
CA LYS A 313 8.40 -29.52 13.81
C LYS A 313 7.95 -28.43 14.78
N ILE A 314 6.71 -28.51 15.28
CA ILE A 314 6.17 -27.60 16.28
C ILE A 314 5.41 -28.39 17.35
N ASP A 315 5.52 -27.99 18.62
CA ASP A 315 4.82 -28.66 19.71
C ASP A 315 3.36 -28.17 19.79
N CYS A 316 2.49 -28.83 19.02
CA CYS A 316 1.07 -28.51 18.99
C CYS A 316 0.36 -28.70 20.34
N ASP A 317 0.84 -29.63 21.17
CA ASP A 317 0.26 -29.91 22.49
C ASP A 317 0.62 -28.78 23.46
N GLU A 318 1.90 -28.37 23.49
CA GLU A 318 2.36 -27.23 24.30
C GLU A 318 1.66 -25.92 23.88
N LEU A 319 1.58 -25.65 22.57
CA LEU A 319 0.85 -24.48 22.05
C LEU A 319 -0.61 -24.47 22.50
N TRP A 320 -1.29 -25.61 22.44
CA TRP A 320 -2.68 -25.73 22.88
C TRP A 320 -2.85 -25.54 24.39
N ASP A 321 -1.94 -26.09 25.19
CA ASP A 321 -1.92 -25.90 26.64
C ASP A 321 -1.74 -24.43 27.03
N ASP A 322 -0.87 -23.71 26.32
CA ASP A 322 -0.67 -22.28 26.52
C ASP A 322 -1.90 -21.46 26.14
N ILE A 323 -2.56 -21.76 25.02
CA ILE A 323 -3.80 -21.10 24.61
C ILE A 323 -4.91 -21.32 25.63
N LYS A 324 -5.09 -22.54 26.17
CA LYS A 324 -6.08 -22.82 27.23
C LYS A 324 -5.79 -22.03 28.50
N ARG A 325 -4.51 -21.88 28.84
CA ARG A 325 -4.07 -21.14 30.03
C ARG A 325 -4.37 -19.65 29.92
N THR A 326 -4.26 -19.06 28.73
CA THR A 326 -4.47 -17.62 28.51
C THR A 326 -5.93 -17.25 28.24
N SER A 327 -6.65 -18.07 27.45
CA SER A 327 -8.04 -17.82 27.04
C SER A 327 -9.10 -18.26 28.06
N GLY A 328 -8.70 -19.08 29.04
CA GLY A 328 -9.62 -19.66 30.02
C GLY A 328 -10.32 -20.92 29.49
N PRO A 329 -11.40 -21.37 30.15
CA PRO A 329 -12.01 -22.66 29.82
C PRO A 329 -12.66 -22.65 28.43
N LEU A 330 -12.12 -23.47 27.53
CA LEU A 330 -12.65 -23.72 26.20
C LEU A 330 -13.50 -25.00 26.19
N ASN A 331 -14.49 -25.08 25.30
CA ASN A 331 -15.30 -26.29 25.16
C ASN A 331 -14.50 -27.38 24.44
N GLU A 332 -14.01 -28.37 25.19
CA GLU A 332 -13.19 -29.46 24.65
C GLU A 332 -13.92 -30.31 23.60
N SER A 333 -15.26 -30.39 23.64
CA SER A 333 -16.02 -31.17 22.64
C SER A 333 -15.89 -30.64 21.22
N ASN A 334 -15.55 -29.36 21.08
CA ASN A 334 -15.45 -28.62 19.82
C ASN A 334 -14.03 -28.09 19.59
N ALA A 335 -13.02 -28.60 20.30
CA ALA A 335 -11.64 -28.09 20.23
C ALA A 335 -11.11 -28.02 18.78
N THR A 336 -11.47 -28.99 17.93
CA THR A 336 -11.08 -29.05 16.51
C THR A 336 -11.74 -27.99 15.61
N GLU A 337 -12.79 -27.31 16.08
CA GLU A 337 -13.44 -26.19 15.39
C GLU A 337 -12.65 -24.89 15.53
N TYR A 338 -11.98 -24.73 16.68
CA TYR A 338 -11.23 -23.52 17.05
C TYR A 338 -9.71 -23.69 16.95
N PHE A 339 -9.17 -24.90 17.06
CA PHE A 339 -7.73 -25.16 16.98
C PHE A 339 -7.42 -26.36 16.09
N GLN A 340 -6.57 -26.12 15.10
CA GLN A 340 -6.04 -27.13 14.19
C GLN A 340 -4.54 -26.91 14.09
N CYS A 341 -3.75 -27.95 14.34
CA CYS A 341 -2.31 -27.86 14.31
C CYS A 341 -1.74 -29.13 13.68
N SER A 342 -0.89 -28.95 12.67
CA SER A 342 -0.15 -30.01 12.01
C SER A 342 1.28 -29.58 11.72
N ASP A 343 2.19 -30.54 11.78
CA ASP A 343 3.61 -30.37 11.53
C ASP A 343 4.14 -31.45 10.57
N GLY A 344 5.33 -31.24 10.01
CA GLY A 344 6.10 -32.30 9.36
C GLY A 344 5.50 -32.90 8.07
N VAL A 345 4.44 -32.31 7.50
CA VAL A 345 3.89 -32.72 6.20
C VAL A 345 4.22 -31.62 5.19
N SER A 346 5.31 -31.81 4.45
CA SER A 346 5.58 -30.99 3.26
C SER A 346 4.46 -31.24 2.25
N VAL A 347 3.46 -30.37 2.18
CA VAL A 347 2.49 -30.40 1.08
C VAL A 347 3.19 -29.80 -0.12
N ALA A 348 3.91 -30.65 -0.86
CA ALA A 348 4.38 -30.30 -2.19
C ALA A 348 3.16 -29.92 -3.04
N TYR A 349 3.05 -28.65 -3.43
CA TYR A 349 2.18 -28.19 -4.50
C TYR A 349 2.64 -28.84 -5.82
N SER A 350 2.30 -30.10 -5.99
CA SER A 350 2.48 -30.83 -7.25
C SER A 350 1.16 -31.47 -7.58
N GLY A 351 0.57 -31.04 -8.68
CA GLY A 351 -0.66 -31.60 -9.21
C GLY A 351 -0.44 -33.05 -9.62
N ALA A 352 -0.65 -33.98 -8.70
CA ALA A 352 -0.94 -35.38 -8.97
C ALA A 352 -1.30 -36.10 -7.66
N LEU A 353 -2.60 -36.26 -7.40
CA LEU A 353 -3.12 -37.22 -6.42
C LEU A 353 -2.66 -38.63 -6.77
N ARG A 354 -1.93 -39.28 -5.85
CA ARG A 354 -1.99 -40.75 -5.71
C ARG A 354 -2.26 -41.12 -4.26
N ILE A 355 -3.32 -41.91 -4.12
CA ILE A 355 -4.03 -42.29 -2.91
C ILE A 355 -3.25 -43.38 -2.16
N GLY A 356 -3.14 -43.22 -0.84
CA GLY A 356 -2.58 -44.24 0.05
C GLY A 356 -2.67 -43.92 1.55
N SER A 357 -3.88 -43.97 2.10
CA SER A 357 -4.22 -44.14 3.54
C SER A 357 -4.11 -42.94 4.51
N VAL A 358 -5.29 -42.41 4.84
CA VAL A 358 -5.80 -42.00 6.17
C VAL A 358 -5.11 -40.84 6.91
N VAL A 359 -5.37 -39.61 6.45
CA VAL A 359 -6.03 -38.54 7.24
C VAL A 359 -6.86 -37.74 6.24
N ALA A 360 -8.17 -37.61 6.48
CA ALA A 360 -9.02 -36.76 5.66
C ALA A 360 -8.66 -35.29 5.95
N VAL A 361 -7.64 -34.78 5.26
CA VAL A 361 -7.41 -33.34 5.16
C VAL A 361 -8.58 -32.81 4.34
N ALA A 362 -9.57 -32.25 5.03
CA ALA A 362 -10.50 -31.32 4.42
C ALA A 362 -9.68 -30.10 4.01
N VAL A 363 -9.07 -30.18 2.83
CA VAL A 363 -8.65 -29.01 2.09
C VAL A 363 -9.93 -28.24 1.84
N LEU A 364 -10.21 -27.27 2.71
CA LEU A 364 -11.03 -26.12 2.35
C LEU A 364 -10.28 -25.49 1.18
N GLY A 365 -10.65 -25.93 -0.03
CA GLY A 365 -10.39 -25.18 -1.23
C GLY A 365 -10.90 -23.78 -0.94
N MET A 366 -9.96 -22.83 -0.83
CA MET A 366 -10.23 -21.48 -1.28
C MET A 366 -10.68 -21.63 -2.73
N LEU A 367 -11.99 -21.79 -2.91
CA LEU A 367 -12.66 -21.47 -4.15
C LEU A 367 -12.31 -20.02 -4.41
N VAL A 368 -11.35 -19.85 -5.32
CA VAL A 368 -11.23 -18.67 -6.16
C VAL A 368 -12.61 -18.50 -6.80
N GLY A 369 -13.42 -17.63 -6.21
CA GLY A 369 -14.75 -17.28 -6.68
C GLY A 369 -14.61 -16.48 -7.96
N GLY A 370 -14.63 -17.17 -9.09
CA GLY A 370 -15.11 -16.61 -10.35
C GLY A 370 -16.64 -16.60 -10.36
N LEU A 371 -17.20 -15.66 -11.14
CA LEU A 371 -18.62 -15.25 -11.30
C LEU A 371 -18.96 -14.11 -10.34
N VAL A 372 -19.03 -12.84 -10.76
CA VAL A 372 -19.63 -12.25 -11.99
C VAL A 372 -18.78 -11.12 -12.54
#